data_AF-A0A3M1GW58-F1
#
_entry.id   AF-A0A3M1GW58-F1
#
_cell.length_a   1.000
_cell.length_b   1.000
_cell.length_c   1.000
_cell.angle_alpha   90.00
_cell.angle_beta   90.00
_cell.angle_gamma   90.00
#
_symmetry.space_group_name_H-M   'P 1'
#
loop_
_entity.id
_entity.type
_entity.pdbx_description
1 polymer ?
#
loop_
_entity_poly.entity_id
_entity_poly.type
_entity_poly.pdbx_seq_one_letter_code
_entity_poly.pdbx_strand_id
1 'polypeptide(L)'
;MAKIRFEAGKKEDPRKAQMQSQIADTSVVQKVDGVIEKALELEATDIHFEPSGDEVLVRGKVHGEFQQIETFPGQLLGKIINRIKIPVIKII
;
A
#
# COMPACT_ATOMS: atom_id res chain seq x y z
N MET A 1 -3.08 55.70 -6.37
CA MET A 1 -3.03 54.44 -7.14
C MET A 1 -2.36 53.37 -6.27
N ALA A 2 -3.14 52.51 -5.61
CA ALA A 2 -2.60 51.38 -4.85
C ALA A 2 -2.83 50.09 -5.66
N LYS A 3 -1.75 49.47 -6.14
CA LYS A 3 -1.80 48.17 -6.84
C LYS A 3 -1.99 47.08 -5.80
N ILE A 4 -3.20 46.53 -5.70
CA ILE A 4 -3.46 45.29 -4.97
C ILE A 4 -2.87 44.15 -5.80
N ARG A 5 -1.82 43.49 -5.28
CA ARG A 5 -1.34 42.22 -5.82
C ARG A 5 -2.25 41.12 -5.28
N PHE A 6 -3.07 40.52 -6.13
CA PHE A 6 -3.76 39.27 -5.83
C PHE A 6 -2.80 38.12 -6.11
N GLU A 7 -2.32 37.46 -5.06
CA GLU A 7 -1.66 36.16 -5.19
C GLU A 7 -2.74 35.12 -5.45
N ALA A 8 -2.72 34.56 -6.67
CA ALA A 8 -3.60 33.47 -7.06
C ALA A 8 -3.18 32.20 -6.32
N GLY A 9 -3.80 31.96 -5.15
CA GLY A 9 -3.73 30.69 -4.47
C GLY A 9 -4.23 29.58 -5.40
N LYS A 10 -3.31 28.70 -5.82
CA LYS A 10 -3.59 27.53 -6.65
C LYS A 10 -4.44 26.56 -5.84
N LYS A 11 -5.77 26.70 -5.90
CA LYS A 11 -6.71 25.74 -5.31
C LYS A 11 -6.55 24.41 -6.03
N GLU A 12 -6.01 23.41 -5.34
CA GLU A 12 -5.94 22.05 -5.87
C GLU A 12 -7.37 21.52 -6.08
N ASP A 13 -7.67 21.04 -7.29
CA ASP A 13 -9.00 20.51 -7.63
C ASP A 13 -9.21 19.20 -6.85
N PRO A 14 -10.21 19.11 -5.95
CA PRO A 14 -10.43 17.93 -5.10
C PRO A 14 -10.64 16.65 -5.91
N ARG A 15 -11.10 16.76 -7.17
CA ARG A 15 -11.25 15.60 -8.07
C ARG A 15 -9.92 14.98 -8.47
N LYS A 16 -8.85 15.76 -8.59
CA LYS A 16 -7.50 15.25 -8.92
C LYS A 16 -6.91 14.45 -7.77
N ALA A 17 -7.08 14.93 -6.53
CA ALA A 17 -6.65 14.21 -5.33
C ALA A 17 -7.40 12.88 -5.18
N GLN A 18 -8.72 12.88 -5.40
CA GLN A 18 -9.52 11.65 -5.40
C GLN A 18 -9.05 10.66 -6.47
N MET A 19 -8.83 11.11 -7.72
CA MET A 19 -8.32 10.25 -8.80
C MET A 19 -6.95 9.64 -8.44
N GLN A 20 -6.03 10.44 -7.91
CA GLN A 20 -4.71 9.95 -7.48
C GLN A 20 -4.80 8.94 -6.35
N SER A 21 -5.70 9.15 -5.38
CA SER A 21 -5.93 8.18 -4.31
C SER A 21 -6.46 6.84 -4.82
N GLN A 22 -7.39 6.87 -5.79
CA GLN A 22 -7.95 5.65 -6.42
C GLN A 22 -6.91 4.90 -7.24
N ILE A 23 -6.07 5.62 -7.98
CA ILE A 23 -4.95 5.02 -8.73
C ILE A 23 -3.94 4.38 -7.76
N ALA A 24 -3.61 5.08 -6.67
CA ALA A 24 -2.70 4.54 -5.65
C ALA A 24 -3.28 3.30 -4.96
N ASP A 25 -4.59 3.29 -4.63
CA ASP A 25 -5.27 2.12 -4.08
C ASP A 25 -5.20 0.93 -5.05
N THR A 26 -5.50 1.16 -6.32
CA THR A 26 -5.44 0.11 -7.36
C THR A 26 -4.04 -0.48 -7.47
N SER A 27 -3.00 0.36 -7.41
CA SER A 27 -1.60 -0.08 -7.46
C SER A 27 -1.22 -0.95 -6.26
N VAL A 28 -1.70 -0.64 -5.05
CA VAL A 28 -1.42 -1.46 -3.86
C VAL A 28 -2.09 -2.81 -3.94
N VAL A 29 -3.35 -2.86 -4.39
CA VAL A 29 -4.08 -4.12 -4.58
C VAL A 29 -3.32 -5.05 -5.52
N GLN A 30 -2.93 -4.54 -6.70
CA GLN A 30 -2.17 -5.32 -7.68
C GLN A 30 -0.82 -5.80 -7.15
N LYS A 31 -0.11 -4.98 -6.38
CA LYS A 31 1.15 -5.39 -5.75
C LYS A 31 0.97 -6.48 -4.71
N VAL A 32 -0.07 -6.39 -3.88
CA VAL A 32 -0.38 -7.43 -2.88
C VAL A 32 -0.78 -8.74 -3.58
N ASP A 33 -1.55 -8.66 -4.66
CA ASP A 33 -1.90 -9.83 -5.47
C ASP A 33 -0.63 -10.48 -6.06
N GLY A 34 0.28 -9.68 -6.62
CA GLY A 34 1.56 -10.17 -7.15
C GLY A 34 2.47 -10.79 -6.06
N VAL A 35 2.40 -10.32 -4.82
CA VAL A 35 3.09 -10.96 -3.68
C VAL A 35 2.56 -12.37 -3.44
N ILE A 36 1.23 -12.56 -3.51
CA ILE A 36 0.60 -13.86 -3.31
C ILE A 36 0.97 -14.80 -4.46
N GLU A 37 0.93 -14.32 -5.70
CA GLU A 37 1.37 -15.08 -6.88
C GLU A 37 2.84 -15.52 -6.74
N LYS A 38 3.73 -14.59 -6.39
CA LYS A 38 5.16 -14.91 -6.19
C LYS A 38 5.40 -15.86 -5.03
N ALA A 39 4.61 -15.77 -3.96
CA ALA A 39 4.69 -16.72 -2.85
C ALA A 39 4.26 -18.13 -3.27
N LEU A 40 3.26 -18.25 -4.15
CA LEU A 40 2.86 -19.53 -4.73
C LEU A 40 3.95 -20.10 -5.65
N GLU A 41 4.56 -19.28 -6.50
CA GLU A 41 5.69 -19.69 -7.37
C GLU A 41 6.90 -20.17 -6.57
N LEU A 42 7.15 -19.56 -5.41
CA LEU A 42 8.22 -19.93 -4.49
C LEU A 42 7.85 -21.10 -3.56
N GLU A 43 6.64 -21.66 -3.67
CA GLU A 43 6.11 -22.70 -2.79
C GLU A 43 6.22 -22.31 -1.29
N ALA A 44 5.98 -21.04 -0.98
CA ALA A 44 6.05 -20.54 0.39
C ALA A 44 4.88 -21.10 1.23
N THR A 45 5.18 -21.61 2.43
CA THR A 45 4.15 -22.15 3.35
C THR A 45 3.43 -21.06 4.12
N ASP A 46 4.12 -19.95 4.38
CA ASP A 46 3.64 -18.82 5.16
C ASP A 46 4.09 -17.52 4.49
N ILE A 47 3.21 -16.51 4.46
CA ILE A 47 3.53 -15.15 4.03
C ILE A 47 3.40 -14.22 5.24
N HIS A 48 4.48 -13.54 5.57
CA HIS A 48 4.56 -12.60 6.67
C HIS A 48 4.62 -11.17 6.14
N PHE A 49 3.73 -10.31 6.63
CA PHE A 49 3.78 -8.86 6.43
C PHE A 49 4.20 -8.20 7.74
N GLU A 50 5.42 -7.69 7.81
CA GLU A 50 6.07 -7.25 9.04
C GLU A 50 6.36 -5.75 8.99
N PRO A 51 5.65 -4.93 9.78
CA PRO A 51 5.99 -3.51 9.93
C PRO A 51 7.37 -3.35 10.56
N SER A 52 8.24 -2.57 9.93
CA SER A 52 9.59 -2.30 10.40
C SER A 52 9.97 -0.86 10.08
N GLY A 53 9.92 0.01 11.08
CA GLY A 53 10.15 1.44 10.90
C GLY A 53 9.16 2.05 9.90
N ASP A 54 9.70 2.66 8.83
CA ASP A 54 8.93 3.31 7.77
C ASP A 54 8.58 2.38 6.61
N GLU A 55 8.75 1.06 6.79
CA GLU A 55 8.52 0.05 5.77
C GLU A 55 7.67 -1.11 6.30
N VAL A 56 7.11 -1.89 5.37
CA VAL A 56 6.51 -3.20 5.62
C VAL A 56 7.32 -4.21 4.82
N LEU A 57 8.04 -5.07 5.52
CA LEU A 57 8.81 -6.15 4.93
C LEU A 57 7.88 -7.33 4.69
N VAL A 58 7.90 -7.88 3.47
CA VAL A 58 7.14 -9.08 3.15
C VAL A 58 8.06 -10.25 2.94
N ARG A 59 7.90 -11.28 3.77
CA ARG A 59 8.75 -12.47 3.78
C ARG A 59 7.92 -13.71 3.55
N GLY A 60 8.39 -14.61 2.70
CA GLY A 60 7.82 -15.94 2.51
C GLY A 60 8.67 -16.99 3.21
N LYS A 61 8.05 -17.96 3.88
CA LYS A 61 8.76 -19.12 4.42
C LYS A 61 8.85 -20.20 3.35
N VAL A 62 10.04 -20.39 2.79
CA VAL A 62 10.33 -21.32 1.70
C VAL A 62 11.32 -22.36 2.21
N HIS A 63 10.96 -23.65 2.14
CA HIS A 63 11.79 -24.76 2.64
C HIS A 63 12.31 -24.57 4.08
N GLY A 64 11.53 -23.90 4.94
CA GLY A 64 11.87 -23.67 6.35
C GLY A 64 12.59 -22.35 6.63
N GLU A 65 13.00 -21.60 5.62
CA GLU A 65 13.70 -20.32 5.77
C GLU A 65 12.87 -19.13 5.29
N PHE A 66 13.02 -17.99 5.97
CA PHE A 66 12.36 -16.75 5.55
C PHE A 66 13.16 -16.05 4.45
N GLN A 67 12.52 -15.81 3.31
CA GLN A 67 13.08 -15.09 2.19
C GLN A 67 12.26 -13.81 1.94
N GLN A 68 12.94 -12.70 1.69
CA GLN A 68 12.26 -11.44 1.38
C GLN A 68 11.68 -11.49 -0.04
N ILE A 69 10.37 -11.27 -0.15
CA ILE A 69 9.62 -11.29 -1.42
C ILE A 69 9.47 -9.88 -1.99
N GLU A 70 9.11 -8.92 -1.13
CA GLU A 70 8.73 -7.56 -1.49
C GLU A 70 8.90 -6.60 -0.31
N THR A 71 8.91 -5.30 -0.58
CA THR A 71 8.89 -4.25 0.45
C THR A 71 7.93 -3.13 0.08
N PHE A 72 7.12 -2.71 1.05
CA PHE A 72 6.17 -1.62 0.88
C PHE A 72 6.53 -0.45 1.80
N PRO A 73 6.23 0.80 1.40
CA PRO A 73 6.21 1.92 2.33
C PRO A 73 5.24 1.69 3.49
N GLY A 74 5.65 2.02 4.71
CA GLY A 74 4.89 1.84 5.96
C GLY A 74 3.51 2.50 5.94
N GLN A 75 3.39 3.64 5.24
CA GLN A 75 2.13 4.36 5.02
C GLN A 75 1.04 3.52 4.32
N LEU A 76 1.41 2.41 3.67
CA LEU A 76 0.47 1.53 2.96
C LEU A 76 -0.06 0.38 3.81
N LEU A 77 0.43 0.20 5.05
CA LEU A 77 0.07 -0.91 5.92
C LEU A 77 -1.45 -1.08 6.07
N GLY A 78 -2.18 0.01 6.30
CA GLY A 78 -3.65 -0.04 6.43
C GLY A 78 -4.34 -0.54 5.16
N LYS A 79 -3.84 -0.16 3.98
CA LYS A 79 -4.37 -0.61 2.69
C LYS A 79 -4.08 -2.09 2.45
N ILE A 80 -2.86 -2.53 2.76
CA ILE A 80 -2.44 -3.93 2.69
C ILE A 80 -3.33 -4.80 3.59
N ILE A 81 -3.50 -4.39 4.85
CA ILE A 81 -4.38 -5.09 5.80
C ILE A 81 -5.80 -5.20 5.27
N ASN A 82 -6.35 -4.13 4.69
CA ASN A 82 -7.70 -4.15 4.12
C ASN A 82 -7.83 -5.05 2.90
N ARG A 83 -6.76 -5.19 2.09
CA ARG A 83 -6.75 -6.11 0.94
C ARG A 83 -6.77 -7.59 1.38
N ILE A 84 -6.12 -7.91 2.49
CA ILE A 84 -6.00 -9.28 3.04
C ILE A 84 -7.22 -9.64 3.89
N LYS A 85 -7.75 -8.69 4.67
CA LYS A 85 -8.89 -8.93 5.54
C LYS A 85 -10.17 -9.20 4.75
N ILE A 86 -10.97 -10.14 5.26
CA ILE A 86 -12.35 -10.33 4.84
C ILE A 86 -13.22 -9.27 5.54
N PRO A 87 -14.03 -8.48 4.81
CA PRO A 87 -14.69 -7.26 5.31
C PRO A 87 -15.83 -7.45 6.34
N VAL A 88 -15.98 -8.64 6.93
CA VAL A 88 -17.00 -8.91 7.97
C VAL A 88 -16.59 -8.31 9.33
N ILE A 89 -15.30 -8.05 9.55
CA ILE A 89 -14.79 -7.51 10.82
C ILE A 89 -14.29 -6.08 10.61
N LYS A 90 -15.16 -5.11 10.87
CA LYS A 90 -14.75 -3.71 11.07
C LYS A 90 -14.01 -3.63 12.40
N ILE A 91 -12.70 -3.34 12.35
CA ILE A 91 -11.99 -2.82 13.52
C ILE A 91 -12.43 -1.36 13.65
N ILE A 92 -13.37 -1.14 14.57
CA ILE A 92 -13.68 0.15 15.18
C ILE A 92 -12.55 0.56 16.12
#